data_AF-E3NEB7-F1
#
_entry.id   AF-E3NEB7-F1
#
_cell.length_a   1.000
_cell.length_b   1.000
_cell.length_c   1.000
_cell.angle_alpha   90.00
_cell.angle_beta   90.00
_cell.angle_gamma   90.00
#
_symmetry.space_group_name_H-M   'P 1'
#
loop_
_entity.id
_entity.type
_entity.pdbx_description
1 polymer ?
#
loop_
_entity_poly.entity_id
_entity_poly.type
_entity_poly.pdbx_seq_one_letter_code
_entity_poly.pdbx_strand_id
1 'polypeptide(L)'
;MEPTFPLLRLPDNAIIKVFQNLPLGTLFFISLVSSKTKKFVTSLGLRADRVDIRIDRLSEVVVHTQVPYFNLPLLPFTLLEFKDWMNHIRTIFCYTSPPNVRFFQGCERFNVQSLKDAIENVNNLLLSRELTNAFSRNVLKHFNIPNNLCLRKNPFEEVLEIQKIFLQNFESIAFHDFFSLDDMLLVNSQKTIFTHPTTQKQFNQFIKHWTHGSNPRLQYLYLLINKTDVVSGEVYLKGIRCMEMSEDAKREIRQKHRLSVNADMIQIRRKDGTPAVIATKDENILYVRFIVLY
;
A
#
# COMPACT_ATOMS: atom_id res chain seq x y z
N MET A 1 -38.29 20.33 -27.65
CA MET A 1 -37.35 19.23 -27.37
C MET A 1 -36.15 19.44 -28.27
N GLU A 2 -34.95 19.54 -27.71
CA GLU A 2 -33.75 19.49 -28.55
C GLU A 2 -33.65 18.12 -29.24
N PRO A 3 -33.27 18.06 -30.53
CA PRO A 3 -33.10 16.79 -31.21
C PRO A 3 -31.97 15.98 -30.56
N THR A 4 -32.30 14.82 -30.00
CA THR A 4 -31.32 13.88 -29.50
C THR A 4 -30.54 13.26 -30.66
N PHE A 5 -29.22 13.50 -30.70
CA PHE A 5 -28.34 12.90 -31.69
C PHE A 5 -28.33 11.37 -31.53
N PRO A 6 -28.78 10.59 -32.54
CA PRO A 6 -28.94 9.15 -32.39
C PRO A 6 -27.60 8.43 -32.58
N LEU A 7 -26.72 8.52 -31.57
CA LEU A 7 -25.35 8.00 -31.59
C LEU A 7 -25.26 6.56 -32.11
N LEU A 8 -26.21 5.69 -31.74
CA LEU A 8 -26.21 4.27 -32.12
C LEU A 8 -26.71 3.99 -33.55
N ARG A 9 -27.22 5.00 -34.27
CA ARG A 9 -27.62 4.90 -35.69
C ARG A 9 -26.47 5.27 -36.64
N LEU A 10 -25.34 5.74 -36.12
CA LEU A 10 -24.16 6.00 -36.92
C LEU A 10 -23.52 4.69 -37.41
N PRO A 11 -22.77 4.74 -38.53
CA PRO A 11 -21.89 3.65 -38.92
C PRO A 11 -20.88 3.31 -37.80
N ASP A 12 -20.53 2.03 -37.66
CA ASP A 12 -19.70 1.54 -36.55
C ASP A 12 -18.34 2.27 -36.44
N ASN A 13 -17.72 2.63 -37.57
CA ASN A 13 -16.47 3.40 -37.59
C ASN A 13 -16.61 4.82 -37.01
N ALA A 14 -17.77 5.47 -37.20
CA ALA A 14 -18.05 6.78 -36.62
C ALA A 14 -18.33 6.67 -35.12
N ILE A 15 -19.02 5.60 -34.68
CA ILE A 15 -19.25 5.33 -33.25
C ILE A 15 -17.91 5.14 -32.51
N ILE A 16 -17.00 4.35 -33.08
CA ILE A 16 -15.67 4.12 -32.49
C ILE A 16 -14.91 5.44 -32.34
N LYS A 17 -14.92 6.31 -33.36
CA LYS A 17 -14.29 7.62 -33.28
C LYS A 17 -14.90 8.50 -32.19
N VAL A 18 -16.22 8.49 -32.01
CA VAL A 18 -16.86 9.22 -30.91
C VAL A 18 -16.39 8.66 -29.58
N PHE A 19 -16.41 7.34 -29.40
CA PHE A 19 -16.05 6.68 -28.15
C PHE A 19 -14.58 6.93 -27.78
N GLN A 20 -13.67 6.94 -28.76
CA GLN A 20 -12.25 7.29 -28.54
C GLN A 20 -12.05 8.70 -27.94
N ASN A 21 -13.01 9.59 -28.12
CA ASN A 21 -12.96 10.97 -27.62
C ASN A 21 -13.83 11.21 -26.38
N LEU A 22 -14.52 10.18 -25.87
CA LEU A 22 -15.34 10.31 -24.67
C LEU A 22 -14.51 10.14 -23.38
N PRO A 23 -14.88 10.83 -22.29
CA PRO A 23 -14.28 10.58 -20.98
C PRO A 23 -14.48 9.13 -20.53
N LEU A 24 -13.51 8.58 -19.81
CA LEU A 24 -13.54 7.18 -19.33
C LEU A 24 -14.77 6.87 -18.47
N GLY A 25 -15.22 7.80 -17.63
CA GLY A 25 -16.46 7.62 -16.87
C GLY A 25 -17.67 7.45 -17.78
N THR A 26 -17.78 8.28 -18.83
CA THR A 26 -18.85 8.17 -19.83
C THR A 26 -18.76 6.84 -20.59
N LEU A 27 -17.56 6.41 -20.98
CA LEU A 27 -17.35 5.11 -21.62
C LEU A 27 -17.78 3.95 -20.73
N PHE A 28 -17.42 4.02 -19.46
CA PHE A 28 -17.81 3.02 -18.48
C PHE A 28 -19.34 2.93 -18.36
N PHE A 29 -20.05 4.05 -18.16
CA PHE A 29 -21.51 4.01 -18.04
C PHE A 29 -22.20 3.64 -19.36
N ILE A 30 -21.72 4.10 -20.51
CA ILE A 30 -22.24 3.70 -21.84
C ILE A 30 -22.10 2.19 -22.06
N SER A 31 -21.02 1.58 -21.57
CA SER A 31 -20.81 0.14 -21.68
C SER A 31 -21.81 -0.70 -20.86
N LEU A 32 -22.53 -0.11 -19.92
CA LEU A 32 -23.62 -0.75 -19.18
C LEU A 32 -24.97 -0.70 -19.93
N VAL A 33 -25.11 0.14 -20.95
CA VAL A 33 -26.39 0.37 -21.65
C VAL A 33 -26.81 -0.82 -22.52
N SER A 34 -25.87 -1.50 -23.19
CA SER A 34 -26.19 -2.62 -24.08
C SER A 34 -24.97 -3.48 -24.40
N SER A 35 -25.20 -4.72 -24.87
CA SER A 35 -24.12 -5.58 -25.38
C SER A 35 -23.37 -4.97 -26.58
N LYS A 36 -24.05 -4.15 -27.41
CA LYS A 36 -23.42 -3.47 -28.56
C LYS A 36 -22.43 -2.40 -28.07
N THR A 37 -22.86 -1.52 -27.16
CA THR A 37 -21.99 -0.49 -26.59
C THR A 37 -20.86 -1.07 -25.77
N LYS A 38 -21.12 -2.15 -25.00
CA LYS A 38 -20.09 -2.90 -24.29
C LYS A 38 -18.98 -3.38 -25.23
N LYS A 39 -19.32 -4.02 -26.36
CA LYS A 39 -18.34 -4.48 -27.36
C LYS A 39 -17.49 -3.34 -27.92
N PHE A 40 -18.08 -2.19 -28.24
CA PHE A 40 -17.31 -1.04 -28.70
C PHE A 40 -16.34 -0.52 -27.66
N VAL A 41 -16.79 -0.33 -26.42
CA VAL A 41 -15.90 0.16 -25.35
C VAL A 41 -14.78 -0.84 -25.08
N THR A 42 -15.08 -2.15 -25.05
CA THR A 42 -14.06 -3.19 -24.92
C THR A 42 -13.04 -3.17 -26.06
N SER A 43 -13.46 -2.89 -27.30
CA SER A 43 -12.53 -2.80 -28.45
C SER A 43 -11.55 -1.63 -28.37
N LEU A 44 -11.77 -0.65 -27.50
CA LEU A 44 -10.81 0.43 -27.26
C LEU A 44 -9.55 -0.06 -26.52
N GLY A 45 -9.59 -1.25 -25.91
CA GLY A 45 -8.43 -1.83 -25.23
C GLY A 45 -7.96 -1.01 -24.02
N LEU A 46 -8.88 -0.40 -23.28
CA LEU A 46 -8.56 0.36 -22.07
C LEU A 46 -7.87 -0.55 -21.05
N ARG A 47 -6.84 -0.04 -20.38
CA ARG A 47 -6.06 -0.80 -19.39
C ARG A 47 -6.02 -0.09 -18.05
N ALA A 48 -6.41 -0.80 -17.00
CA ALA A 48 -6.18 -0.37 -15.62
C ALA A 48 -4.91 -1.03 -15.06
N ASP A 49 -4.16 -0.26 -14.29
CA ASP A 49 -2.95 -0.73 -13.61
C ASP A 49 -3.24 -1.12 -12.16
N ARG A 50 -4.27 -0.50 -11.58
CA ARG A 50 -4.64 -0.67 -10.17
C ARG A 50 -6.12 -0.41 -9.98
N VAL A 51 -6.75 -1.24 -9.16
CA VAL A 51 -8.10 -0.99 -8.64
C VAL A 51 -8.00 -0.89 -7.12
N ASP A 52 -8.43 0.24 -6.57
CA ASP A 52 -8.52 0.49 -5.13
C ASP A 52 -10.00 0.43 -4.73
N ILE A 53 -10.36 -0.47 -3.81
CA ILE A 53 -11.69 -0.55 -3.20
C ILE A 53 -11.60 0.08 -1.82
N ARG A 54 -12.36 1.14 -1.62
CA ARG A 54 -12.58 1.80 -0.34
C ARG A 54 -13.92 1.34 0.21
N ILE A 55 -13.92 0.74 1.40
CA ILE A 55 -15.12 0.27 2.08
C ILE A 55 -15.35 1.17 3.28
N ASP A 56 -16.42 1.95 3.24
CA ASP A 56 -16.82 2.88 4.30
C ASP A 56 -18.35 3.10 4.28
N ARG A 57 -18.84 4.28 4.67
CA ARG A 57 -20.27 4.60 4.62
C ARG A 57 -20.83 4.70 3.20
N LEU A 58 -20.07 5.26 2.27
CA LEU A 58 -20.48 5.43 0.88
C LEU A 58 -19.97 4.27 0.01
N SER A 59 -18.88 3.62 0.44
CA SER A 59 -18.09 2.66 -0.34
C SER A 59 -17.72 3.23 -1.72
N GLU A 60 -16.56 2.89 -2.24
CA GLU A 60 -16.09 3.51 -3.47
C GLU A 60 -15.11 2.56 -4.14
N VAL A 61 -15.29 2.32 -5.42
CA VAL A 61 -14.29 1.63 -6.24
C VAL A 61 -13.61 2.67 -7.09
N VAL A 62 -12.30 2.80 -6.94
CA VAL A 62 -11.48 3.70 -7.73
C VAL A 62 -10.63 2.88 -8.69
N VAL A 63 -10.91 3.04 -9.99
CA VAL A 63 -10.10 2.43 -11.05
C VAL A 63 -9.02 3.43 -11.47
N HIS A 64 -7.77 2.99 -11.47
CA HIS A 64 -6.62 3.77 -11.94
C HIS A 64 -6.12 3.23 -13.27
N THR A 65 -5.99 4.13 -14.25
CA THR A 65 -5.47 3.85 -15.59
C THR A 65 -4.21 4.67 -15.88
N GLN A 66 -3.31 4.14 -16.69
CA GLN A 66 -2.12 4.84 -17.16
C GLN A 66 -2.52 5.84 -18.26
N VAL A 67 -2.04 7.08 -18.09
CA VAL A 67 -2.03 8.26 -18.98
C VAL A 67 -3.21 8.43 -19.97
N PRO A 68 -3.98 9.54 -19.85
CA PRO A 68 -3.93 10.50 -18.76
C PRO A 68 -4.46 9.83 -17.48
N TYR A 69 -3.69 9.93 -16.39
CA TYR A 69 -4.04 9.35 -15.08
C TYR A 69 -5.45 9.77 -14.69
N PHE A 70 -6.40 8.84 -14.77
CA PHE A 70 -7.78 9.11 -14.41
C PHE A 70 -8.19 8.19 -13.26
N ASN A 71 -8.70 8.80 -12.20
CA ASN A 71 -9.37 8.11 -11.11
C ASN A 71 -10.85 8.10 -11.48
N LEU A 72 -11.42 6.92 -11.73
CA LEU A 72 -12.86 6.79 -11.89
C LEU A 72 -13.47 6.35 -10.56
N PRO A 73 -14.01 7.28 -9.75
CA PRO A 73 -14.73 6.93 -8.53
C PRO A 73 -16.09 6.34 -8.92
N LEU A 74 -16.33 5.10 -8.54
CA LEU A 74 -17.59 4.40 -8.71
C LEU A 74 -18.22 4.25 -7.33
N LEU A 75 -19.30 5.00 -7.06
CA LEU A 75 -20.14 4.78 -5.89
C LEU A 75 -20.92 3.47 -6.11
N PRO A 76 -20.77 2.45 -5.26
CA PRO A 76 -21.46 1.20 -5.45
C PRO A 76 -22.94 1.37 -5.10
N PHE A 77 -23.79 0.87 -5.99
CA PHE A 77 -25.19 0.58 -5.70
C PHE A 77 -25.26 -0.83 -5.11
N THR A 78 -25.32 -0.92 -3.78
CA THR A 78 -25.48 -2.17 -3.00
C THR A 78 -24.36 -3.23 -3.13
N LEU A 79 -24.23 -4.10 -2.12
CA LEU A 79 -23.28 -5.22 -2.13
C LEU A 79 -23.64 -6.29 -3.17
N LEU A 80 -24.92 -6.45 -3.52
CA LEU A 80 -25.39 -7.47 -4.45
C LEU A 80 -24.81 -7.28 -5.85
N GLU A 81 -24.57 -6.03 -6.28
CA GLU A 81 -24.02 -5.74 -7.60
C GLU A 81 -22.48 -5.78 -7.62
N PHE A 82 -21.81 -5.86 -6.46
CA PHE A 82 -20.35 -5.67 -6.39
C PHE A 82 -19.56 -6.64 -7.27
N LYS A 83 -19.98 -7.91 -7.32
CA LYS A 83 -19.37 -8.93 -8.17
C LYS A 83 -19.52 -8.60 -9.66
N ASP A 84 -20.69 -8.11 -10.06
CA ASP A 84 -20.97 -7.72 -11.44
C ASP A 84 -20.18 -6.46 -11.82
N TRP A 85 -20.08 -5.50 -10.90
CA TRP A 85 -19.24 -4.32 -11.06
C TRP A 85 -17.77 -4.69 -11.26
N MET A 86 -17.23 -5.58 -10.43
CA MET A 86 -15.86 -6.06 -10.59
C MET A 86 -15.67 -6.80 -11.92
N ASN A 87 -16.58 -7.69 -12.30
CA ASN A 87 -16.52 -8.38 -13.60
C ASN A 87 -16.55 -7.40 -14.78
N HIS A 88 -17.35 -6.35 -14.66
CA HIS A 88 -17.44 -5.31 -15.68
C HIS A 88 -16.16 -4.48 -15.75
N ILE A 89 -15.58 -4.09 -14.61
CA ILE A 89 -14.27 -3.41 -14.55
C ILE A 89 -13.19 -4.28 -15.22
N ARG A 90 -13.13 -5.58 -14.91
CA ARG A 90 -12.18 -6.52 -15.53
C ARG A 90 -12.33 -6.56 -17.05
N THR A 91 -13.58 -6.55 -17.53
CA THR A 91 -13.89 -6.62 -18.97
C THR A 91 -13.54 -5.32 -19.69
N ILE A 92 -13.91 -4.17 -19.12
CA ILE A 92 -13.75 -2.86 -19.76
C ILE A 92 -12.30 -2.36 -19.70
N PHE A 93 -11.61 -2.60 -18.59
CA PHE A 93 -10.26 -2.10 -18.35
C PHE A 93 -9.17 -3.18 -18.46
N CYS A 94 -9.48 -4.33 -19.05
CA CYS A 94 -8.55 -5.45 -19.21
C CYS A 94 -7.78 -5.80 -17.90
N TYR A 95 -8.44 -5.65 -16.74
CA TYR A 95 -7.83 -5.75 -15.43
C TYR A 95 -7.92 -7.17 -14.88
N THR A 96 -6.79 -7.83 -14.65
CA THR A 96 -6.74 -9.22 -14.17
C THR A 96 -6.21 -9.34 -12.75
N SER A 97 -5.38 -8.40 -12.29
CA SER A 97 -4.79 -8.41 -10.95
C SER A 97 -5.83 -8.34 -9.82
N PRO A 98 -5.54 -8.83 -8.62
CA PRO A 98 -6.38 -8.59 -7.45
C PRO A 98 -6.43 -7.10 -7.08
N PRO A 99 -7.56 -6.54 -6.65
CA PRO A 99 -7.65 -5.16 -6.20
C PRO A 99 -6.95 -4.94 -4.85
N ASN A 100 -6.65 -3.68 -4.53
CA ASN A 100 -6.32 -3.28 -3.17
C ASN A 100 -7.62 -2.97 -2.42
N VAL A 101 -7.70 -3.31 -1.14
CA VAL A 101 -8.90 -3.10 -0.32
C VAL A 101 -8.54 -2.30 0.92
N ARG A 102 -9.32 -1.25 1.20
CA ARG A 102 -9.12 -0.36 2.33
C ARG A 102 -10.41 -0.22 3.11
N PHE A 103 -10.38 -0.61 4.38
CA PHE A 103 -11.51 -0.52 5.30
C PHE A 103 -11.38 0.75 6.15
N PHE A 104 -12.42 1.58 6.16
CA PHE A 104 -12.54 2.79 6.96
C PHE A 104 -13.84 2.81 7.76
N GLN A 105 -13.97 3.82 8.63
CA GLN A 105 -15.14 4.00 9.49
C GLN A 105 -16.47 3.88 8.73
N GLY A 106 -17.38 3.08 9.28
CA GLY A 106 -18.73 2.87 8.74
C GLY A 106 -18.86 1.64 7.86
N CYS A 107 -17.78 0.92 7.59
CA CYS A 107 -17.84 -0.38 6.92
C CYS A 107 -18.43 -1.50 7.80
N GLU A 108 -18.59 -1.27 9.11
CA GLU A 108 -19.15 -2.23 10.07
C GLU A 108 -20.58 -2.67 9.74
N ARG A 109 -21.29 -1.89 8.90
CA ARG A 109 -22.60 -2.24 8.36
C ARG A 109 -22.59 -3.46 7.43
N PHE A 110 -21.42 -3.84 6.93
CA PHE A 110 -21.26 -4.94 5.98
C PHE A 110 -20.83 -6.21 6.68
N ASN A 111 -21.38 -7.35 6.23
CA ASN A 111 -20.89 -8.64 6.64
C ASN A 111 -19.53 -8.92 5.95
N VAL A 112 -18.51 -9.20 6.76
CA VAL A 112 -17.13 -9.41 6.29
C VAL A 112 -17.02 -10.63 5.37
N GLN A 113 -17.76 -11.71 5.63
CA GLN A 113 -17.77 -12.91 4.78
C GLN A 113 -18.33 -12.57 3.39
N SER A 114 -19.45 -11.84 3.34
CA SER A 114 -20.03 -11.37 2.07
C SER A 114 -19.07 -10.50 1.28
N LEU A 115 -18.33 -9.60 1.95
CA LEU A 115 -17.29 -8.78 1.32
C LEU A 115 -16.15 -9.65 0.76
N LYS A 116 -15.69 -10.62 1.55
CA LYS A 116 -14.62 -11.54 1.13
C LYS A 116 -15.06 -12.39 -0.06
N ASP A 117 -16.30 -12.85 -0.11
CA ASP A 117 -16.81 -13.66 -1.23
C ASP A 117 -17.04 -12.83 -2.50
N ALA A 118 -17.33 -11.53 -2.36
CA ALA A 118 -17.51 -10.64 -3.50
C ALA A 118 -16.17 -10.13 -4.08
N ILE A 119 -15.15 -9.93 -3.24
CA ILE A 119 -13.82 -9.43 -3.65
C ILE A 119 -12.88 -10.58 -4.04
N GLU A 120 -13.04 -11.74 -3.40
CA GLU A 120 -12.21 -12.94 -3.54
C GLU A 120 -10.76 -12.70 -3.09
N ASN A 121 -9.87 -12.32 -4.03
CA ASN A 121 -8.45 -12.12 -3.76
C ASN A 121 -8.12 -10.64 -3.59
N VAL A 122 -7.15 -10.35 -2.71
CA VAL A 122 -6.71 -8.98 -2.41
C VAL A 122 -5.21 -8.88 -2.66
N ASN A 123 -4.78 -7.77 -3.26
CA ASN A 123 -3.36 -7.50 -3.49
C ASN A 123 -2.73 -6.74 -2.30
N ASN A 124 -3.47 -5.79 -1.73
CA ASN A 124 -3.06 -5.01 -0.56
C ASN A 124 -4.27 -4.79 0.35
N LEU A 125 -4.11 -5.07 1.65
CA LEU A 125 -5.15 -4.89 2.65
C LEU A 125 -4.77 -3.77 3.62
N LEU A 126 -5.60 -2.73 3.71
CA LEU A 126 -5.45 -1.63 4.68
C LEU A 126 -6.62 -1.59 5.64
N LEU A 127 -6.31 -1.59 6.95
CA LEU A 127 -7.27 -1.37 8.02
C LEU A 127 -7.01 -0.01 8.67
N SER A 128 -8.01 0.88 8.62
CA SER A 128 -7.89 2.23 9.17
C SER A 128 -7.98 2.26 10.70
N ARG A 129 -7.50 3.35 11.30
CA ARG A 129 -7.43 3.50 12.77
C ARG A 129 -8.82 3.63 13.41
N GLU A 130 -9.79 4.13 12.65
CA GLU A 130 -11.15 4.42 13.11
C GLU A 130 -12.03 3.15 13.20
N LEU A 131 -11.54 2.01 12.74
CA LEU A 131 -12.26 0.74 12.84
C LEU A 131 -12.29 0.24 14.28
N THR A 132 -13.38 -0.44 14.64
CA THR A 132 -13.41 -1.20 15.89
C THR A 132 -12.38 -2.35 15.86
N ASN A 133 -11.81 -2.67 17.02
CA ASN A 133 -10.87 -3.79 17.15
C ASN A 133 -11.53 -5.12 16.73
N ALA A 134 -12.78 -5.34 17.18
CA ALA A 134 -13.55 -6.52 16.83
C ALA A 134 -13.74 -6.68 15.31
N PHE A 135 -14.12 -5.61 14.61
CA PHE A 135 -14.29 -5.66 13.15
C PHE A 135 -12.94 -5.88 12.44
N SER A 136 -11.88 -5.21 12.88
CA SER A 136 -10.53 -5.40 12.32
C SER A 136 -10.06 -6.86 12.45
N ARG A 137 -10.23 -7.49 13.62
CA ARG A 137 -9.96 -8.91 13.82
C ARG A 137 -10.83 -9.79 12.92
N ASN A 138 -12.11 -9.41 12.75
CA ASN A 138 -13.03 -10.12 11.87
C ASN A 138 -12.55 -10.09 10.41
N VAL A 139 -12.07 -8.95 9.92
CA VAL A 139 -11.48 -8.82 8.57
C VAL A 139 -10.22 -9.68 8.44
N LEU A 140 -9.28 -9.58 9.39
CA LEU A 140 -8.03 -10.36 9.36
C LEU A 140 -8.26 -11.88 9.43
N LYS A 141 -9.37 -12.32 10.02
CA LYS A 141 -9.75 -13.73 10.10
C LYS A 141 -10.32 -14.28 8.79
N HIS A 142 -11.14 -13.49 8.08
CA HIS A 142 -11.87 -13.97 6.90
C HIS A 142 -11.14 -13.72 5.60
N PHE A 143 -10.41 -12.61 5.49
CA PHE A 143 -9.59 -12.34 4.32
C PHE A 143 -8.29 -13.12 4.41
N ASN A 144 -7.91 -13.78 3.32
CA ASN A 144 -6.55 -14.28 3.16
C ASN A 144 -5.61 -13.09 3.22
N ILE A 145 -4.72 -13.05 4.22
CA ILE A 145 -3.83 -11.90 4.41
C ILE A 145 -2.88 -11.85 3.20
N PRO A 146 -2.90 -10.77 2.41
CA PRO A 146 -2.06 -10.66 1.23
C PRO A 146 -0.60 -10.40 1.61
N ASN A 147 0.31 -10.48 0.65
CA ASN A 147 1.72 -10.16 0.86
C ASN A 147 1.96 -8.68 1.27
N ASN A 148 0.96 -7.82 1.10
CA ASN A 148 1.01 -6.39 1.43
C ASN A 148 -0.08 -6.01 2.45
N LEU A 149 0.30 -5.77 3.70
CA LEU A 149 -0.61 -5.44 4.80
C LEU A 149 -0.31 -4.07 5.40
N CYS A 150 -1.35 -3.29 5.69
CA CYS A 150 -1.25 -2.02 6.39
C CYS A 150 -2.24 -1.96 7.56
N LEU A 151 -1.72 -1.90 8.78
CA LEU A 151 -2.50 -1.78 10.01
C LEU A 151 -2.26 -0.41 10.65
N ARG A 152 -3.31 0.44 10.65
CA ARG A 152 -3.23 1.78 11.24
C ARG A 152 -3.32 1.79 12.78
N LYS A 153 -3.78 0.67 13.35
CA LYS A 153 -3.98 0.42 14.77
C LYS A 153 -3.81 -1.09 15.04
N ASN A 154 -3.25 -1.46 16.20
CA ASN A 154 -3.26 -2.84 16.65
C ASN A 154 -4.67 -3.25 17.14
N PRO A 155 -5.32 -4.22 16.51
CA PRO A 155 -6.65 -4.64 16.93
C PRO A 155 -6.64 -5.72 18.03
N PHE A 156 -5.46 -6.18 18.44
CA PHE A 156 -5.31 -7.25 19.43
C PHE A 156 -4.97 -6.71 20.82
N GLU A 157 -5.49 -7.38 21.84
CA GLU A 157 -5.18 -7.09 23.24
C GLU A 157 -3.96 -7.91 23.69
N GLU A 158 -3.84 -9.15 23.20
CA GLU A 158 -2.69 -10.00 23.45
C GLU A 158 -1.55 -9.71 22.47
N VAL A 159 -0.37 -9.46 23.02
CA VAL A 159 0.86 -9.19 22.24
C VAL A 159 1.20 -10.34 21.28
N LEU A 160 0.93 -11.59 21.69
CA LEU A 160 1.22 -12.77 20.87
C LEU A 160 0.43 -12.80 19.56
N GLU A 161 -0.76 -12.20 19.50
CA GLU A 161 -1.58 -12.19 18.28
C GLU A 161 -1.00 -11.29 17.20
N ILE A 162 -0.53 -10.08 17.56
CA ILE A 162 0.12 -9.19 16.60
C ILE A 162 1.49 -9.75 16.17
N GLN A 163 2.20 -10.42 17.07
CA GLN A 163 3.48 -11.06 16.76
C GLN A 163 3.34 -12.21 15.76
N LYS A 164 2.23 -12.97 15.80
CA LYS A 164 1.90 -13.95 14.75
C LYS A 164 1.75 -13.32 13.37
N ILE A 165 1.35 -12.05 13.28
CA ILE A 165 1.34 -11.31 12.01
C ILE A 165 2.78 -10.97 11.61
N PHE A 166 3.59 -10.39 12.51
CA PHE A 166 4.97 -9.99 12.18
C PHE A 166 5.86 -11.15 11.70
N LEU A 167 5.63 -12.37 12.21
CA LEU A 167 6.34 -13.58 11.80
C LEU A 167 6.05 -14.03 10.36
N GLN A 168 4.96 -13.57 9.75
CA GLN A 168 4.57 -13.98 8.39
C GLN A 168 5.47 -13.37 7.32
N ASN A 169 5.57 -14.09 6.21
CA ASN A 169 6.50 -13.79 5.12
C ASN A 169 6.04 -12.66 4.18
N PHE A 170 5.75 -11.46 4.68
CA PHE A 170 5.24 -10.37 3.83
C PHE A 170 6.25 -9.83 2.82
N GLU A 171 5.73 -9.32 1.69
CA GLU A 171 6.48 -8.42 0.81
C GLU A 171 6.56 -7.05 1.47
N SER A 172 5.44 -6.50 1.93
CA SER A 172 5.40 -5.23 2.66
C SER A 172 4.44 -5.27 3.83
N ILE A 173 4.90 -4.80 4.98
CA ILE A 173 4.04 -4.52 6.13
C ILE A 173 4.20 -3.06 6.57
N ALA A 174 3.08 -2.39 6.81
CA ALA A 174 3.02 -1.09 7.43
C ALA A 174 2.23 -1.17 8.74
N PHE A 175 2.81 -0.66 9.82
CA PHE A 175 2.24 -0.71 11.14
C PHE A 175 2.42 0.64 11.83
N HIS A 176 1.30 1.25 12.21
CA HIS A 176 1.26 2.62 12.68
C HIS A 176 0.97 2.76 14.18
N ASP A 177 0.90 1.65 14.91
CA ASP A 177 0.69 1.63 16.36
C ASP A 177 2.01 1.37 17.11
N PHE A 178 1.95 1.39 18.44
CA PHE A 178 3.11 1.10 19.29
C PHE A 178 3.69 -0.29 18.98
N PHE A 179 5.02 -0.36 18.85
CA PHE A 179 5.79 -1.59 18.67
C PHE A 179 7.01 -1.57 19.59
N SER A 180 7.42 -2.75 20.03
CA SER A 180 8.62 -2.98 20.83
C SER A 180 9.82 -3.35 19.96
N LEU A 181 11.01 -3.43 20.58
CA LEU A 181 12.19 -4.00 19.92
C LEU A 181 11.96 -5.45 19.49
N ASP A 182 11.31 -6.26 20.33
CA ASP A 182 11.02 -7.66 20.03
C ASP A 182 10.13 -7.78 18.79
N ASP A 183 9.13 -6.90 18.66
CA ASP A 183 8.29 -6.84 17.47
C ASP A 183 9.12 -6.54 16.22
N MET A 184 10.04 -5.56 16.28
CA MET A 184 10.95 -5.25 15.16
C MET A 184 11.81 -6.46 14.76
N LEU A 185 12.30 -7.23 15.74
CA LEU A 185 13.13 -8.41 15.51
C LEU A 185 12.33 -9.59 14.95
N LEU A 186 11.03 -9.68 15.26
CA LEU A 186 10.12 -10.70 14.75
C LEU A 186 9.65 -10.42 13.32
N VAL A 187 9.69 -9.17 12.85
CA VAL A 187 9.23 -8.82 11.49
C VAL A 187 10.01 -9.58 10.43
N ASN A 188 9.29 -10.40 9.68
CA ASN A 188 9.85 -11.22 8.62
C ASN A 188 9.33 -10.78 7.24
N SER A 189 9.45 -9.49 6.93
CA SER A 189 9.03 -8.91 5.66
C SER A 189 10.21 -8.35 4.85
N GLN A 190 10.01 -8.14 3.54
CA GLN A 190 11.00 -7.45 2.70
C GLN A 190 10.99 -5.94 2.94
N LYS A 191 9.80 -5.36 3.10
CA LYS A 191 9.59 -3.96 3.39
C LYS A 191 8.81 -3.78 4.68
N THR A 192 9.30 -2.90 5.54
CA THR A 192 8.68 -2.58 6.83
C THR A 192 8.53 -1.08 6.97
N ILE A 193 7.34 -0.63 7.34
CA ILE A 193 7.05 0.76 7.62
C ILE A 193 6.47 0.84 9.02
N PHE A 194 7.24 1.40 9.94
CA PHE A 194 6.79 1.76 11.27
C PHE A 194 6.62 3.27 11.34
N THR A 195 5.48 3.76 11.84
CA THR A 195 5.26 5.21 11.97
C THR A 195 4.97 5.69 13.37
N HIS A 196 4.79 4.78 14.33
CA HIS A 196 4.87 5.19 15.73
C HIS A 196 6.32 5.52 16.05
N PRO A 197 6.64 6.68 16.64
CA PRO A 197 8.01 6.98 17.01
C PRO A 197 8.59 5.95 17.99
N THR A 198 9.83 5.56 17.76
CA THR A 198 10.64 4.73 18.66
C THR A 198 11.78 5.55 19.27
N THR A 199 12.56 4.93 20.14
CA THR A 199 13.72 5.55 20.80
C THR A 199 15.00 5.28 20.02
N GLN A 200 15.99 6.17 20.15
CA GLN A 200 17.32 5.95 19.54
C GLN A 200 17.96 4.65 20.06
N LYS A 201 17.74 4.34 21.34
CA LYS A 201 18.20 3.12 22.00
C LYS A 201 17.68 1.86 21.30
N GLN A 202 16.36 1.77 21.12
CA GLN A 202 15.71 0.63 20.48
C GLN A 202 16.20 0.48 19.03
N PHE A 203 16.34 1.58 18.29
CA PHE A 203 16.90 1.53 16.94
C PHE A 203 18.35 1.02 16.92
N ASN A 204 19.20 1.52 17.81
CA ASN A 204 20.59 1.07 17.94
C ASN A 204 20.67 -0.43 18.29
N GLN A 205 19.79 -0.92 19.16
CA GLN A 205 19.69 -2.34 19.49
C GLN A 205 19.27 -3.16 18.26
N PHE A 206 18.24 -2.72 17.55
CA PHE A 206 17.80 -3.37 16.31
C PHE A 206 18.95 -3.48 15.28
N ILE A 207 19.68 -2.40 15.02
CA ILE A 207 20.81 -2.43 14.08
C ILE A 207 21.90 -3.39 14.55
N LYS A 208 22.20 -3.45 15.85
CA LYS A 208 23.13 -4.45 16.40
C LYS A 208 22.66 -5.87 16.09
N HIS A 209 21.40 -6.20 16.33
CA HIS A 209 20.87 -7.51 15.98
C HIS A 209 20.93 -7.79 14.47
N TRP A 210 20.53 -6.82 13.63
CA TRP A 210 20.60 -6.96 12.18
C TRP A 210 22.03 -7.23 11.70
N THR A 211 23.04 -6.50 12.21
CA THR A 211 24.45 -6.72 11.86
C THR A 211 24.94 -8.13 12.24
N HIS A 212 24.28 -8.82 13.18
CA HIS A 212 24.58 -10.19 13.59
C HIS A 212 23.74 -11.26 12.88
N GLY A 213 22.80 -10.91 12.00
CA GLY A 213 22.03 -11.87 11.20
C GLY A 213 20.51 -11.83 11.36
N SER A 214 19.94 -10.96 12.21
CA SER A 214 18.48 -10.84 12.37
C SER A 214 17.78 -10.21 11.16
N ASN A 215 16.54 -10.61 10.88
CA ASN A 215 15.69 -10.13 9.78
C ASN A 215 16.32 -10.31 8.38
N PRO A 216 16.67 -11.54 7.95
CA PRO A 216 17.41 -11.78 6.70
C PRO A 216 16.65 -11.41 5.41
N ARG A 217 15.30 -11.34 5.46
CA ARG A 217 14.48 -10.94 4.30
C ARG A 217 14.34 -9.42 4.16
N LEU A 218 14.69 -8.65 5.20
CA LEU A 218 14.49 -7.21 5.23
C LEU A 218 15.38 -6.51 4.21
N GLN A 219 14.75 -5.77 3.31
CA GLN A 219 15.40 -4.96 2.27
C GLN A 219 15.22 -3.47 2.53
N TYR A 220 14.10 -3.09 3.15
CA TYR A 220 13.77 -1.70 3.44
C TYR A 220 13.03 -1.58 4.76
N LEU A 221 13.49 -0.69 5.64
CA LEU A 221 12.81 -0.31 6.88
C LEU A 221 12.69 1.21 6.94
N TYR A 222 11.47 1.69 7.17
CA TYR A 222 11.20 3.08 7.52
C TYR A 222 10.71 3.16 8.96
N LEU A 223 11.27 4.07 9.74
CA LEU A 223 10.83 4.37 11.10
C LEU A 223 11.08 5.83 11.48
N LEU A 224 10.48 6.23 12.60
CA LEU A 224 10.64 7.56 13.18
C LEU A 224 11.32 7.43 14.55
N ILE A 225 12.28 8.30 14.85
CA ILE A 225 12.95 8.34 16.16
C ILE A 225 12.66 9.66 16.86
N ASN A 226 12.23 9.59 18.12
CA ASN A 226 12.02 10.78 18.96
C ASN A 226 13.35 11.48 19.29
N LYS A 227 13.39 12.80 19.08
CA LYS A 227 14.59 13.62 19.34
C LYS A 227 14.90 13.85 20.81
N THR A 228 13.92 13.71 21.70
CA THR A 228 14.13 13.87 23.14
C THR A 228 15.21 12.93 23.68
N ASP A 229 15.38 11.76 23.06
CA ASP A 229 16.41 10.79 23.42
C ASP A 229 17.79 11.15 22.84
N VAL A 230 17.84 11.92 21.75
CA VAL A 230 19.11 12.39 21.16
C VAL A 230 19.78 13.42 22.08
N VAL A 231 18.98 14.19 22.83
CA VAL A 231 19.44 15.13 23.85
C VAL A 231 19.92 14.41 25.13
N SER A 232 19.50 13.15 25.35
CA SER A 232 19.87 12.35 26.53
C SER A 232 21.34 11.85 26.54
N GLY A 233 22.14 12.20 25.54
CA GLY A 233 23.54 11.78 25.43
C GLY A 233 23.73 10.35 24.89
N GLU A 234 22.67 9.68 24.42
CA GLU A 234 22.83 8.48 23.62
C GLU A 234 23.40 8.84 22.23
N VAL A 235 24.67 8.48 22.01
CA VAL A 235 25.35 8.69 20.74
C VAL A 235 24.65 7.86 19.65
N TYR A 236 24.21 8.52 18.58
CA TYR A 236 23.65 7.92 17.39
C TYR A 236 24.57 6.78 16.88
N LEU A 237 24.02 5.58 16.71
CA LEU A 237 24.75 4.37 16.27
C LEU A 237 25.95 3.94 17.16
N LYS A 238 25.91 4.22 18.46
CA LYS A 238 26.97 3.84 19.40
C LYS A 238 27.30 2.33 19.37
N GLY A 239 28.57 2.03 19.07
CA GLY A 239 29.09 0.67 19.01
C GLY A 239 28.73 -0.08 17.73
N ILE A 240 28.32 0.63 16.68
CA ILE A 240 28.10 0.08 15.34
C ILE A 240 29.21 0.61 14.43
N ARG A 241 29.86 -0.30 13.69
CA ARG A 241 30.90 0.07 12.73
C ARG A 241 30.27 0.78 11.53
N CYS A 242 30.44 2.09 11.49
CA CYS A 242 29.97 2.96 10.43
C CYS A 242 31.10 3.22 9.43
N MET A 243 30.75 3.34 8.15
CA MET A 243 31.67 3.69 7.07
C MET A 243 31.18 4.98 6.42
N GLU A 244 32.10 5.92 6.20
CA GLU A 244 31.81 7.11 5.42
C GLU A 244 31.57 6.76 3.96
N MET A 245 30.72 7.56 3.32
CA MET A 245 30.34 7.40 1.92
C MET A 245 30.76 8.63 1.13
N SER A 246 31.23 8.43 -0.11
CA SER A 246 31.47 9.55 -1.03
C SER A 246 30.15 10.24 -1.40
N GLU A 247 30.20 11.53 -1.71
CA GLU A 247 28.99 12.28 -2.09
C GLU A 247 28.36 11.79 -3.40
N ASP A 248 29.15 11.22 -4.31
CA ASP A 248 28.63 10.60 -5.54
C ASP A 248 27.80 9.35 -5.22
N ALA A 249 28.28 8.48 -4.32
CA ALA A 249 27.54 7.31 -3.87
C ALA A 249 26.24 7.71 -3.15
N LYS A 250 26.30 8.74 -2.29
CA LYS A 250 25.09 9.29 -1.64
C LYS A 250 24.11 9.84 -2.69
N ARG A 251 24.60 10.55 -3.71
CA ARG A 251 23.76 11.11 -4.79
C ARG A 251 23.02 10.02 -5.57
N GLU A 252 23.68 8.93 -5.93
CA GLU A 252 23.06 7.80 -6.63
C GLU A 252 21.94 7.18 -5.79
N ILE A 253 22.20 6.92 -4.51
CA ILE A 253 21.20 6.36 -3.58
C ILE A 253 20.02 7.32 -3.39
N ARG A 254 20.28 8.63 -3.28
CA ARG A 254 19.22 9.65 -3.21
C ARG A 254 18.29 9.57 -4.41
N GLN A 255 18.83 9.43 -5.62
CA GLN A 255 18.05 9.31 -6.84
C GLN A 255 17.26 7.99 -6.90
N LYS A 256 17.94 6.86 -6.69
CA LYS A 256 17.33 5.52 -6.77
C LYS A 256 16.19 5.34 -5.77
N HIS A 257 16.35 5.84 -4.55
CA HIS A 257 15.38 5.67 -3.47
C HIS A 257 14.51 6.91 -3.20
N ARG A 258 14.58 7.93 -4.08
CA ARG A 258 13.81 9.19 -3.99
C ARG A 258 13.94 9.87 -2.62
N LEU A 259 15.16 9.94 -2.11
CA LEU A 259 15.47 10.54 -0.81
C LEU A 259 15.65 12.05 -0.96
N SER A 260 15.49 12.77 0.15
CA SER A 260 15.74 14.22 0.21
C SER A 260 17.21 14.52 -0.15
N VAL A 261 17.44 15.65 -0.83
CA VAL A 261 18.80 16.13 -1.14
C VAL A 261 19.61 16.31 0.15
N ASN A 262 18.95 16.78 1.22
CA ASN A 262 19.58 17.05 2.51
C ASN A 262 19.61 15.82 3.44
N ALA A 263 19.30 14.62 2.94
CA ALA A 263 19.40 13.42 3.76
C ALA A 263 20.87 13.06 3.99
N ASP A 264 21.27 12.93 5.26
CA ASP A 264 22.56 12.37 5.61
C ASP A 264 22.51 10.84 5.51
N MET A 265 23.65 10.22 5.24
CA MET A 265 23.74 8.79 4.95
C MET A 265 25.02 8.20 5.51
N ILE A 266 24.85 7.09 6.22
CA ILE A 266 25.94 6.31 6.77
C ILE A 266 25.78 4.88 6.30
N GLN A 267 26.89 4.27 5.87
CA GLN A 267 26.91 2.87 5.49
C GLN A 267 27.29 2.00 6.69
N ILE A 268 26.60 0.88 6.83
CA ILE A 268 26.96 -0.20 7.75
C ILE A 268 27.10 -1.51 6.96
N ARG A 269 27.65 -2.53 7.61
CA ARG A 269 27.79 -3.86 7.01
C ARG A 269 27.39 -4.92 8.02
N ARG A 270 26.68 -5.92 7.53
CA ARG A 270 26.34 -7.13 8.28
C ARG A 270 27.55 -8.05 8.37
N LYS A 271 27.54 -8.97 9.33
CA LYS A 271 28.61 -9.96 9.55
C LYS A 271 28.86 -10.84 8.31
N ASP A 272 27.84 -11.13 7.53
CA ASP A 272 27.94 -11.88 6.27
C ASP A 272 28.48 -11.04 5.08
N GLY A 273 28.77 -9.76 5.31
CA GLY A 273 29.27 -8.85 4.30
C GLY A 273 28.18 -8.01 3.61
N THR A 274 26.90 -8.26 3.86
CA THR A 274 25.80 -7.52 3.21
C THR A 274 25.86 -6.02 3.59
N PRO A 275 25.98 -5.09 2.63
CA PRO A 275 25.99 -3.67 2.90
C PRO A 275 24.57 -3.12 3.09
N ALA A 276 24.44 -2.11 3.97
CA ALA A 276 23.21 -1.36 4.13
C ALA A 276 23.51 0.11 4.41
N VAL A 277 22.54 0.97 4.10
CA VAL A 277 22.62 2.42 4.31
C VAL A 277 21.51 2.85 5.24
N ILE A 278 21.87 3.67 6.22
CA ILE A 278 20.94 4.38 7.08
C ILE A 278 20.91 5.82 6.59
N ALA A 279 19.81 6.19 5.95
CA ALA A 279 19.55 7.56 5.52
C ALA A 279 18.66 8.26 6.55
N THR A 280 19.08 9.42 7.02
CA THR A 280 18.35 10.22 8.00
C THR A 280 17.93 11.56 7.41
N LYS A 281 16.75 12.04 7.81
CA LYS A 281 16.32 13.42 7.57
C LYS A 281 15.93 14.02 8.90
N ASP A 282 16.61 15.10 9.25
CA ASP A 282 16.47 15.75 10.53
C ASP A 282 15.44 16.90 10.48
N GLU A 283 14.34 16.78 11.22
CA GLU A 283 13.28 17.82 11.34
C GLU A 283 12.82 17.95 12.80
N ASN A 284 11.52 17.96 13.11
CA ASN A 284 11.03 17.89 14.51
C ASN A 284 11.14 16.46 15.07
N ILE A 285 11.18 15.48 14.19
CA ILE A 285 11.41 14.06 14.46
C ILE A 285 12.50 13.57 13.50
N LEU A 286 13.25 12.53 13.89
CA LEU A 286 14.27 11.97 13.01
C LEU A 286 13.64 10.89 12.13
N TYR A 287 13.54 11.17 10.83
CA TYR A 287 13.07 10.20 9.84
C TYR A 287 14.22 9.28 9.44
N VAL A 288 14.04 7.98 9.60
CA VAL A 288 15.07 6.99 9.27
C VAL A 288 14.58 6.08 8.16
N ARG A 289 15.43 5.91 7.15
CA ARG A 289 15.29 4.90 6.10
C ARG A 289 16.52 4.01 6.11
N PHE A 290 16.33 2.76 6.52
CA PHE A 290 17.31 1.71 6.44
C PHE A 290 17.10 0.92 5.14
N ILE A 291 18.13 0.83 4.32
CA ILE A 291 18.08 0.25 2.98
C ILE A 291 19.21 -0.77 2.84
N VAL A 292 18.87 -2.03 2.60
CA VAL A 292 19.85 -3.06 2.28
C VAL A 292 20.22 -2.96 0.80
N LEU A 293 21.51 -2.97 0.51
CA LEU A 293 22.05 -2.82 -0.83
C LEU A 293 22.34 -4.21 -1.40
N TYR A 294 21.49 -4.64 -2.35
CA TYR A 294 21.71 -5.80 -3.22
C TYR A 294 22.20 -5.36 -4.60
#